data_AF-A0A926HBU8-F1
#
_entry.id   AF-A0A926HBU8-F1
#
_cell.length_a   1.000
_cell.length_b   1.000
_cell.length_c   1.000
_cell.angle_alpha   90.00
_cell.angle_beta   90.00
_cell.angle_gamma   90.00
#
_symmetry.space_group_name_H-M   'P 1'
#
loop_
_entity.id
_entity.type
_entity.pdbx_description
1 polymer ?
#
loop_
_entity_poly.entity_id
_entity_poly.type
_entity_poly.pdbx_seq_one_letter_code
_entity_poly.pdbx_strand_id
1 'polypeptide(L)'
;MKTMNKPRTRLITGLVFIVAGFNHFWQPHVYRAIMPPYLPWQRELVAVSGYAEIVLGAMLLIPRLRRWAGAGLVALLLAVFPANLHMALNPGRFALIPVALLWLRLPLQAVLIAGVAWCSDLWPGRATRRPKRAS
;
A
#
# COMPACT_ATOMS: atom_id res chain seq x y z
N MET A 1 -14.89 14.20 16.24
CA MET A 1 -14.56 13.17 15.24
C MET A 1 -14.62 11.80 15.91
N LYS A 2 -15.72 11.04 15.72
CA LYS A 2 -15.90 9.69 16.31
C LYS A 2 -14.66 8.86 15.97
N THR A 3 -14.07 8.18 16.95
CA THR A 3 -12.97 7.25 16.72
C THR A 3 -13.43 6.21 15.72
N MET A 4 -13.03 6.33 14.45
CA MET A 4 -13.17 5.27 13.47
C MET A 4 -12.67 3.98 14.13
N ASN A 5 -13.50 2.93 14.08
CA ASN A 5 -13.20 1.63 14.68
C ASN A 5 -11.95 1.03 14.04
N LYS A 6 -10.78 1.38 14.57
CA LYS A 6 -9.46 0.88 14.15
C LYS A 6 -9.43 -0.62 13.84
N PRO A 7 -10.05 -1.53 14.63
CA PRO A 7 -10.06 -2.95 14.28
C PRO A 7 -10.71 -3.23 12.91
N ARG A 8 -11.82 -2.55 12.58
CA ARG A 8 -12.50 -2.72 11.28
C ARG A 8 -11.64 -2.16 10.15
N THR A 9 -11.06 -0.97 10.33
CA THR A 9 -10.18 -0.37 9.33
C THR A 9 -8.97 -1.26 9.05
N ARG A 10 -8.35 -1.85 10.08
CA ARG A 10 -7.23 -2.79 9.93
C ARG A 10 -7.62 -4.04 9.15
N LEU A 11 -8.78 -4.62 9.47
CA LEU A 11 -9.27 -5.80 8.76
C LEU A 11 -9.47 -5.49 7.27
N ILE A 12 -10.16 -4.40 6.97
CA ILE A 12 -10.40 -3.95 5.59
C ILE A 12 -9.06 -3.70 4.89
N THR A 13 -8.16 -2.92 5.48
CA THR A 13 -6.85 -2.61 4.88
C THR A 13 -6.03 -3.87 4.65
N GLY A 14 -5.93 -4.76 5.64
CA GLY A 14 -5.18 -6.01 5.51
C GLY A 14 -5.73 -6.90 4.40
N LEU A 15 -7.06 -7.07 4.33
CA LEU A 15 -7.71 -7.84 3.27
C LEU A 15 -7.52 -7.20 1.88
N VAL A 16 -7.61 -5.87 1.78
CA VAL A 16 -7.36 -5.15 0.52
C VAL A 16 -5.95 -5.43 0.00
N PHE A 17 -4.92 -5.36 0.85
CA PHE A 17 -3.55 -5.68 0.45
C PHE A 17 -3.35 -7.15 0.10
N ILE A 18 -3.98 -8.07 0.83
CA ILE A 18 -3.91 -9.51 0.50
C ILE A 18 -4.50 -9.76 -0.89
N VAL A 19 -5.71 -9.23 -1.17
CA VAL A 19 -6.37 -9.39 -2.47
C VAL A 19 -5.57 -8.70 -3.58
N ALA A 20 -5.06 -7.48 -3.34
CA ALA A 20 -4.21 -6.77 -4.30
C ALA A 20 -2.93 -7.56 -4.63
N GLY A 21 -2.31 -8.16 -3.62
CA GLY A 21 -1.11 -8.99 -3.81
C GLY A 21 -1.40 -10.26 -4.60
N PHE A 22 -2.54 -10.92 -4.37
CA PHE A 22 -2.98 -12.03 -5.23
C PHE A 22 -3.21 -11.60 -6.68
N ASN A 23 -3.74 -10.41 -6.90
CA ASN A 23 -3.97 -9.91 -8.26
C ASN A 23 -2.67 -9.70 -9.06
N HIS A 24 -1.53 -9.47 -8.40
CA HIS A 24 -0.22 -9.43 -9.08
C HIS A 24 0.14 -10.76 -9.76
N PHE A 25 -0.28 -11.88 -9.18
CA PHE A 25 -0.07 -13.22 -9.75
C PHE A 25 -1.15 -13.61 -10.75
N TRP A 26 -2.38 -13.10 -10.57
CA TRP A 26 -3.49 -13.34 -11.48
C TRP A 26 -3.34 -12.56 -12.80
N GLN A 27 -2.90 -11.30 -12.74
CA GLN A 27 -2.76 -10.41 -13.91
C GLN A 27 -1.38 -9.75 -14.02
N PRO A 28 -0.28 -10.51 -14.04
CA PRO A 28 1.08 -9.96 -14.03
C PRO A 28 1.40 -9.10 -15.26
N HIS A 29 0.70 -9.29 -16.38
CA HIS A 29 0.88 -8.50 -17.60
C HIS A 29 0.45 -7.04 -17.42
N VAL A 30 -0.62 -6.79 -16.67
CA VAL A 30 -1.12 -5.42 -16.40
C VAL A 30 -0.09 -4.63 -15.59
N TYR A 31 0.48 -5.25 -14.56
CA TYR A 31 1.49 -4.62 -13.70
C TYR A 31 2.81 -4.39 -14.42
N ARG A 32 3.23 -5.30 -15.30
CA ARG A 32 4.44 -5.10 -16.12
C ARG A 32 4.27 -3.98 -17.14
N ALA A 33 3.09 -3.87 -17.76
CA ALA A 33 2.82 -2.84 -18.76
C ALA A 33 2.91 -1.41 -18.20
N ILE A 34 2.66 -1.23 -16.89
CA ILE A 34 2.71 0.08 -16.23
C ILE A 34 4.09 0.40 -15.64
N MET A 35 5.02 -0.56 -15.61
CA MET A 35 6.34 -0.32 -15.03
C MET A 35 7.17 0.63 -15.90
N PRO A 36 7.84 1.61 -15.29
CA PRO A 36 8.77 2.47 -16.00
C PRO A 36 9.86 1.65 -16.71
N PRO A 37 10.24 2.01 -17.96
CA PRO A 37 11.18 1.22 -18.75
C PRO A 37 12.61 1.19 -18.19
N TYR A 38 12.96 2.13 -17.29
CA TYR A 38 14.27 2.17 -16.64
C TYR A 38 14.44 1.15 -15.51
N LEU A 39 13.36 0.49 -15.05
CA LEU A 39 13.46 -0.55 -14.01
C LEU A 39 13.82 -1.91 -14.64
N PRO A 40 14.95 -2.52 -14.26
CA PRO A 40 15.27 -3.89 -14.64
C PRO A 40 14.37 -4.88 -13.91
N TRP A 41 14.28 -6.12 -14.41
CA TRP A 41 13.60 -7.23 -13.73
C TRP A 41 12.13 -6.94 -13.35
N GLN A 42 11.37 -6.33 -14.26
CA GLN A 42 9.98 -5.94 -14.02
C GLN A 42 9.08 -7.10 -13.58
N ARG A 43 9.34 -8.32 -14.07
CA ARG A 43 8.58 -9.52 -13.70
C ARG A 43 8.83 -9.88 -12.24
N GLU A 44 10.09 -9.90 -11.85
CA GLU A 44 10.54 -10.25 -10.51
C GLU A 44 10.08 -9.20 -9.51
N LEU A 45 10.20 -7.91 -9.85
CA LEU A 45 9.74 -6.81 -9.00
C LEU A 45 8.22 -6.88 -8.74
N VAL A 46 7.41 -7.18 -9.75
CA VAL A 46 5.95 -7.37 -9.61
C VAL A 46 5.63 -8.57 -8.73
N ALA A 47 6.38 -9.67 -8.85
CA ALA A 47 6.18 -10.86 -8.01
C ALA A 47 6.57 -10.60 -6.55
N VAL A 48 7.70 -9.91 -6.33
CA VAL A 48 8.19 -9.53 -5.00
C VAL A 48 7.24 -8.55 -4.34
N SER A 49 6.73 -7.54 -5.07
CA SER A 49 5.73 -6.61 -4.53
C SER A 49 4.44 -7.33 -4.17
N GLY A 50 3.92 -8.21 -5.03
CA GLY A 50 2.72 -9.00 -4.74
C GLY A 50 2.87 -9.89 -3.51
N TYR A 51 4.01 -10.56 -3.36
CA TYR A 51 4.30 -11.34 -2.15
C TYR A 51 4.39 -10.46 -0.89
N ALA A 52 5.06 -9.31 -0.99
CA ALA A 52 5.17 -8.35 0.10
C ALA A 52 3.79 -7.81 0.52
N GLU A 53 2.90 -7.50 -0.42
CA GLU A 53 1.53 -7.05 -0.10
C GLU A 53 0.75 -8.11 0.68
N ILE A 54 0.82 -9.39 0.27
CA ILE A 54 0.15 -10.50 0.98
C ILE A 54 0.70 -10.65 2.39
N VAL A 55 2.03 -10.75 2.52
CA VAL A 55 2.69 -10.98 3.81
C VAL A 55 2.43 -9.80 4.76
N LEU A 56 2.64 -8.57 4.30
CA LEU A 56 2.45 -7.38 5.13
C LEU A 56 0.95 -7.15 5.45
N GLY A 57 0.06 -7.44 4.52
CA GLY A 57 -1.40 -7.41 4.72
C GLY A 57 -1.83 -8.39 5.82
N ALA A 58 -1.30 -9.61 5.83
CA ALA A 58 -1.53 -10.59 6.89
C ALA A 58 -0.90 -10.17 8.22
N MET A 59 0.34 -9.67 8.20
CA MET A 59 1.03 -9.16 9.39
C MET A 59 0.29 -7.99 10.05
N LEU A 60 -0.44 -7.17 9.28
CA LEU A 60 -1.24 -6.07 9.80
C LEU A 60 -2.40 -6.56 10.71
N LEU A 61 -2.86 -7.81 10.52
CA LEU A 61 -3.89 -8.40 11.37
C LEU A 61 -3.32 -8.83 12.74
N ILE A 62 -2.03 -9.17 12.79
CA ILE A 62 -1.33 -9.67 13.99
C ILE A 62 -0.89 -8.50 14.89
N PRO A 63 -1.42 -8.36 16.13
CA PRO A 63 -1.16 -7.20 17.00
C PRO A 63 0.31 -6.83 17.18
N ARG A 64 1.19 -7.83 17.32
CA ARG A 64 2.63 -7.63 17.56
C ARG A 64 3.39 -7.14 16.32
N LEU A 65 2.89 -7.41 15.12
CA LEU A 65 3.59 -7.11 13.85
C LEU A 65 3.06 -5.85 13.17
N ARG A 66 1.98 -5.23 13.67
CA ARG A 66 1.29 -4.10 13.03
C ARG A 66 2.17 -2.94 12.64
N ARG A 67 3.10 -2.53 13.50
CA ARG A 67 4.00 -1.41 13.21
C ARG A 67 4.96 -1.72 12.08
N TRP A 68 5.53 -2.92 12.09
CA TRP A 68 6.39 -3.42 11.02
C TRP A 68 5.62 -3.59 9.71
N ALA A 69 4.42 -4.18 9.78
CA ALA A 69 3.51 -4.32 8.65
C ALA A 69 3.17 -2.97 8.02
N GLY A 70 2.80 -1.98 8.85
CA GLY A 70 2.50 -0.63 8.39
C GLY A 70 3.68 0.05 7.74
N ALA A 71 4.86 -0.05 8.35
CA ALA A 71 6.08 0.57 7.82
C ALA A 71 6.47 -0.05 6.48
N GLY A 72 6.37 -1.39 6.38
CA GLY A 72 6.58 -2.12 5.14
C GLY A 72 5.57 -1.75 4.06
N LEU A 73 4.28 -1.67 4.38
CA LEU A 73 3.25 -1.28 3.42
C LEU A 73 3.43 0.15 2.93
N VAL A 74 3.79 1.08 3.82
CA VAL A 74 4.12 2.47 3.42
C VAL A 74 5.34 2.48 2.50
N ALA A 75 6.42 1.77 2.86
CA ALA A 75 7.61 1.68 2.03
C ALA A 75 7.31 1.07 0.65
N LEU A 76 6.48 0.03 0.61
CA LEU A 76 6.06 -0.63 -0.63
C LEU A 76 5.22 0.30 -1.51
N LEU A 77 4.26 1.01 -0.93
CA LEU A 77 3.46 2.01 -1.65
C LEU A 77 4.36 3.12 -2.21
N LEU A 78 5.37 3.57 -1.47
CA LEU A 78 6.33 4.55 -1.96
C LEU A 78 7.19 3.98 -3.09
N ALA A 79 7.59 2.71 -3.02
CA ALA A 79 8.35 2.04 -4.06
C ALA A 79 7.55 1.87 -5.37
N VAL A 80 6.23 1.70 -5.30
CA VAL A 80 5.33 1.58 -6.47
C VAL A 80 4.90 2.95 -7.02
N PHE A 81 5.02 4.03 -6.24
CA PHE A 81 4.64 5.39 -6.65
C PHE A 81 5.23 5.85 -7.99
N PRO A 82 6.53 5.61 -8.32
CA PRO A 82 7.09 5.97 -9.61
C PRO A 82 6.35 5.35 -10.80
N ALA A 83 5.76 4.16 -10.66
CA ALA A 83 4.97 3.53 -11.72
C ALA A 83 3.66 4.30 -11.96
N ASN A 84 2.94 4.66 -10.89
CA ASN A 84 1.72 5.46 -11.02
C ASN A 84 2.01 6.86 -11.57
N LEU A 85 3.12 7.48 -11.16
CA LEU A 85 3.57 8.77 -11.71
C LEU A 85 3.93 8.65 -13.19
N HIS A 86 4.63 7.59 -13.59
CA HIS A 86 4.95 7.32 -15.00
C HIS A 86 3.69 7.23 -15.86
N MET A 87 2.66 6.54 -15.38
CA MET A 87 1.37 6.47 -16.09
C MET A 87 0.72 7.84 -16.25
N ALA A 88 0.67 8.64 -15.18
CA ALA A 88 0.07 9.98 -15.21
C ALA A 88 0.81 10.93 -16.17
N LEU A 89 2.14 10.82 -16.25
CA LEU A 89 2.98 11.63 -17.14
C LEU A 89 3.00 11.14 -18.60
N ASN A 90 2.63 9.88 -18.85
CA ASN A 90 2.66 9.27 -20.19
C ASN A 90 1.28 8.71 -20.60
N PRO A 91 0.19 9.50 -20.55
CA PRO A 91 -1.17 8.99 -20.77
C PRO A 91 -1.36 8.37 -22.16
N GLY A 92 -0.63 8.83 -23.18
CA GLY A 92 -0.67 8.28 -24.53
C GLY A 92 -0.25 6.81 -24.64
N ARG A 93 0.53 6.30 -23.68
CA ARG A 93 0.91 4.87 -23.61
C ARG A 93 -0.18 3.99 -22.98
N PHE A 94 -1.18 4.62 -22.35
CA PHE A 94 -2.24 3.97 -21.58
C PHE A 94 -3.62 4.38 -22.09
N ALA A 95 -3.80 4.45 -23.40
CA ALA A 95 -5.01 4.97 -24.06
C ALA A 95 -6.33 4.27 -23.66
N LEU A 96 -6.25 3.03 -23.16
CA LEU A 96 -7.40 2.29 -22.64
C LEU A 96 -7.91 2.81 -21.28
N ILE A 97 -7.13 3.65 -20.59
CA ILE A 97 -7.45 4.19 -19.27
C ILE A 97 -7.70 5.69 -19.40
N PRO A 98 -8.88 6.21 -19.00
CA PRO A 98 -9.15 7.63 -18.96
C PRO A 98 -8.07 8.41 -18.20
N VAL A 99 -7.59 9.51 -18.78
CA VAL A 99 -6.53 10.36 -18.20
C VAL A 99 -6.87 10.80 -16.77
N ALA A 100 -8.14 11.12 -16.51
CA ALA A 100 -8.61 11.47 -15.16
C ALA A 100 -8.35 10.35 -14.14
N LEU A 101 -8.52 9.08 -14.52
CA LEU A 101 -8.24 7.94 -13.63
C LEU A 101 -6.74 7.74 -13.40
N LEU A 102 -5.89 8.09 -14.37
CA LEU A 102 -4.43 8.05 -14.19
C LEU A 102 -3.98 9.04 -13.12
N TRP A 103 -4.50 10.27 -13.18
CA TRP A 103 -4.21 11.29 -12.17
C TRP A 103 -4.85 10.99 -10.82
N LEU A 104 -6.06 10.43 -10.79
CA LEU A 104 -6.77 10.05 -9.55
C LEU A 104 -6.02 9.00 -8.72
N ARG A 105 -5.18 8.17 -9.34
CA ARG A 105 -4.35 7.18 -8.63
C ARG A 105 -3.39 7.81 -7.62
N LEU A 106 -2.85 9.00 -7.92
CA LEU A 106 -1.87 9.67 -7.07
C LEU A 106 -2.45 10.10 -5.72
N PRO A 107 -3.56 10.87 -5.65
CA PRO A 107 -4.20 11.19 -4.37
C PRO A 107 -4.77 9.94 -3.69
N LEU A 108 -5.27 8.95 -4.44
CA LEU A 108 -5.73 7.69 -3.85
C LEU A 108 -4.58 6.95 -3.14
N GLN A 109 -3.38 6.93 -3.72
CA GLN A 109 -2.19 6.35 -3.11
C GLN A 109 -1.80 7.09 -1.83
N ALA A 110 -1.90 8.42 -1.79
CA ALA A 110 -1.69 9.20 -0.57
C ALA A 110 -2.72 8.86 0.53
N VAL A 111 -3.99 8.68 0.16
CA VAL A 111 -5.05 8.23 1.08
C VAL A 111 -4.76 6.83 1.61
N LEU A 112 -4.29 5.91 0.77
CA LEU A 112 -3.90 4.55 1.19
C LEU A 112 -2.73 4.60 2.18
N ILE A 113 -1.69 5.38 1.90
CA ILE A 113 -0.54 5.57 2.81
C ILE A 113 -1.02 6.12 4.16
N ALA A 114 -1.88 7.15 4.15
CA ALA A 114 -2.43 7.72 5.37
C ALA A 114 -3.29 6.70 6.15
N GLY A 115 -4.10 5.91 5.44
CA GLY A 115 -4.91 4.84 6.02
C GLY A 115 -4.07 3.76 6.70
N VAL A 116 -3.00 3.30 6.02
CA VAL A 116 -2.03 2.35 6.58
C VAL A 116 -1.36 2.94 7.81
N ALA A 117 -0.85 4.17 7.75
CA ALA A 117 -0.19 4.81 8.89
C ALA A 117 -1.14 4.97 10.10
N TRP A 118 -2.41 5.28 9.84
CA TRP A 118 -3.44 5.39 10.86
C TRP A 118 -3.75 4.05 11.54
N CYS A 119 -3.91 2.97 10.75
CA CYS A 119 -4.34 1.67 11.25
C CYS A 119 -3.20 0.82 11.84
N SER A 120 -1.94 1.11 11.47
CA SER A 120 -0.73 0.43 11.96
C SER A 120 -0.09 1.06 13.20
N ASP A 121 -0.70 2.10 13.77
CA ASP A 121 -0.19 2.85 14.92
C ASP A 121 1.16 3.55 14.66
N LEU A 122 1.41 3.91 13.39
CA LEU A 122 2.52 4.77 12.95
C LEU A 122 2.17 6.27 12.99
N TRP A 123 0.88 6.63 13.06
CA TRP A 123 0.45 8.02 13.10
C TRP A 123 1.07 8.80 14.29
N PRO A 124 1.70 9.98 14.07
CA PRO A 124 2.51 10.69 15.08
C PRO A 124 1.82 11.11 16.39
N GLY A 125 0.50 10.98 16.53
CA GLY A 125 -0.24 11.45 17.70
C GLY A 125 -0.43 10.44 18.85
N ARG A 126 0.24 9.28 18.84
CA ARG A 126 0.03 8.21 19.85
C ARG A 126 1.31 7.62 20.42
N ALA A 127 2.39 8.39 20.44
CA ALA A 127 3.56 8.03 21.21
C ALA A 127 3.22 8.04 22.73
N THR A 128 3.22 6.85 23.32
CA THR A 128 3.42 6.57 24.76
C THR A 128 2.40 7.12 25.75
N ARG A 129 1.27 6.42 25.94
CA ARG A 129 0.81 6.15 27.31
C ARG A 129 1.61 4.94 27.81
N ARG A 130 2.84 5.17 28.30
CA ARG A 130 3.46 4.20 29.22
C ARG A 130 2.53 4.14 30.44
N PRO A 131 2.09 2.96 30.90
CA PRO A 131 1.46 2.89 32.21
C PRO A 131 2.48 3.40 33.23
N LYS A 132 2.13 4.45 33.99
CA LYS A 132 2.90 4.82 35.18
C LYS A 132 2.88 3.56 36.06
N ARG A 133 4.04 2.94 36.29
CA ARG A 133 4.18 1.96 37.37
C ARG A 133 3.78 2.71 38.64
N ALA A 134 2.72 2.27 39.30
CA ALA A 134 2.42 2.70 40.65
C ALA A 134 3.57 2.18 41.53
N SER A 135 4.30 3.12 42.13
CA SER A 135 5.25 2.89 43.22
C SER A 135 4.51 2.74 44.52
#